data_AF-A0AAV9A9F5-F1
#
_entry.id   AF-A0AAV9A9F5-F1
#
_cell.length_a   1.000
_cell.length_b   1.000
_cell.length_c   1.000
_cell.angle_alpha   90.00
_cell.angle_beta   90.00
_cell.angle_gamma   90.00
#
_symmetry.space_group_name_H-M   'P 1'
#
loop_
_entity.id
_entity.type
_entity.pdbx_description
1 polymer ?
#
loop_
_entity_poly.entity_id
_entity_poly.type
_entity_poly.pdbx_seq_one_letter_code
_entity_poly.pdbx_strand_id
1 'polypeptide(L)'
;MRVLMFFFSLLLTSASALNITRDTPLTKTFSQVLDVILSQDKVLLVWVEVRAKVVAPLMRVVVWVCLAMSVMMFVEALFMGLVSLVVKVLKMRPEKRYRWEAMRGDDDDAEMGHCEFPMVLIQIPMYNEKEVYKLSIGAACGLSWPSDRMIVQVLDDSTDLTVKELVELECKIWASKGMNINYEVRDNRKGYKGGALREGMEHPYVQQCDFVAIFDADFQPEADFLMRTIPFLKYNSEIALVQARWEFVNSKKCMMTRVQKMSLDYHFKVEQEAGSSTFAFFGFNGTAGVWRISALNEVGGWMDRTTVEDMDLAVRASLKGWNFVYVGDLKVKSELPSTFKAYRYQQHRWTCGAANLFRKMAVEIVKAKEVSLWKKFYVLYSFFLVRKVVAHIVTFFFYCIVIPTSVLIPEVKIPVWGVVHIPTTITLLNAIRNPSSIHLLVFWVVFENVMSMHRMKATLIGLFEAGGVDEWVVTEKLGDALLAKSETGLLPEKPPIRLRDRLNFSELALGIFLLLCASYDVAYGNNYYYVYIYLQATAFFIMGFGYVGTSGPNS
;
A
#
# COMPACT_ATOMS: atom_id res chain seq x y z
N MET A 1 -9.72 9.24 24.11
CA MET A 1 -9.62 9.98 25.39
C MET A 1 -10.13 9.18 26.59
N ARG A 2 -11.38 8.68 26.60
CA ARG A 2 -11.92 7.87 27.72
C ARG A 2 -11.19 6.53 27.96
N VAL A 3 -10.78 5.84 26.90
CA VAL A 3 -9.94 4.62 27.00
C VAL A 3 -8.53 4.96 27.52
N LEU A 4 -7.96 6.11 27.10
CA LEU A 4 -6.65 6.57 27.54
C LEU A 4 -6.67 6.93 29.05
N MET A 5 -7.75 7.55 29.53
CA MET A 5 -7.94 7.84 30.97
C MET A 5 -8.16 6.56 31.79
N PHE A 6 -8.83 5.55 31.22
CA PHE A 6 -8.96 4.24 31.85
C PHE A 6 -7.60 3.54 32.02
N PHE A 7 -6.76 3.55 30.99
CA PHE A 7 -5.39 3.02 31.08
C PHE A 7 -4.48 3.85 32.00
N PHE A 8 -4.63 5.17 32.04
CA PHE A 8 -3.90 6.05 32.95
C PHE A 8 -4.26 5.79 34.42
N SER A 9 -5.55 5.53 34.70
CA SER A 9 -6.03 5.09 36.01
C SER A 9 -5.50 3.70 36.39
N LEU A 10 -5.36 2.78 35.42
CA LEU A 10 -4.74 1.46 35.61
C LEU A 10 -3.25 1.56 35.95
N LEU A 11 -2.51 2.44 35.28
CA LEU A 11 -1.08 2.67 35.51
C LEU A 11 -0.79 3.26 36.88
N LEU A 12 -1.62 4.21 37.34
CA LEU A 12 -1.50 4.83 38.66
C LEU A 12 -1.81 3.85 39.80
N THR A 13 -2.83 2.98 39.63
CA THR A 13 -3.18 1.95 40.63
C THR A 13 -2.18 0.79 40.68
N SER A 14 -1.44 0.56 39.59
CA SER A 14 -0.39 -0.47 39.54
C SER A 14 0.95 0.00 40.14
N ALA A 15 1.23 1.31 40.12
CA ALA A 15 2.49 1.88 40.62
C ALA A 15 2.49 2.17 42.13
N SER A 16 1.32 2.32 42.76
CA SER A 16 1.19 2.58 44.21
C SER A 16 1.42 1.34 45.09
N ALA A 17 1.78 0.19 44.52
CA ALA A 17 1.85 -1.10 45.21
C ALA A 17 3.23 -1.43 45.86
N LEU A 18 4.20 -0.51 45.93
CA LEU A 18 5.54 -0.81 46.48
C LEU A 18 6.06 0.27 47.46
N ASN A 19 6.32 -0.21 48.69
CA ASN A 19 6.62 0.49 49.95
C ASN A 19 7.69 1.61 49.91
N ILE A 20 7.38 2.73 50.56
CA ILE A 20 8.34 3.73 51.06
C ILE A 20 8.20 3.80 52.58
N THR A 21 9.29 3.50 53.31
CA THR A 21 9.36 3.61 54.79
C THR A 21 10.41 4.63 55.21
N ARG A 22 10.03 5.59 56.07
CA ARG A 22 10.90 6.19 57.11
C ARG A 22 10.08 6.94 58.18
N ASP A 23 10.43 6.67 59.43
CA ASP A 23 9.74 7.03 60.68
C ASP A 23 9.84 8.51 61.09
N THR A 24 8.76 9.04 61.67
CA THR A 24 8.64 9.84 62.93
C THR A 24 7.28 10.58 62.96
N PRO A 25 6.97 11.39 63.98
CA PRO A 25 5.83 11.29 64.90
C PRO A 25 4.47 11.72 64.29
N LEU A 26 4.02 10.99 63.27
CA LEU A 26 2.81 11.23 62.46
C LEU A 26 1.64 10.30 62.84
N THR A 27 1.57 9.80 64.08
CA THR A 27 0.66 8.71 64.48
C THR A 27 -0.83 9.06 64.51
N LYS A 28 -1.23 10.35 64.46
CA LYS A 28 -2.65 10.75 64.29
C LYS A 28 -3.06 10.94 62.83
N THR A 29 -2.15 11.38 61.98
CA THR A 29 -2.34 11.40 60.51
C THR A 29 -2.27 9.98 59.95
N PHE A 30 -1.54 9.08 60.63
CA PHE A 30 -1.44 7.68 60.29
C PHE A 30 -2.78 6.95 60.34
N SER A 31 -3.75 7.24 61.21
CA SER A 31 -5.02 6.48 61.19
C SER A 31 -5.88 6.82 59.97
N GLN A 32 -5.91 8.10 59.56
CA GLN A 32 -6.61 8.53 58.33
C GLN A 32 -5.89 8.09 57.06
N VAL A 33 -4.55 8.08 57.08
CA VAL A 33 -3.73 7.53 55.98
C VAL A 33 -3.81 6.00 55.96
N LEU A 34 -3.90 5.33 57.11
CA LEU A 34 -4.10 3.88 57.21
C LEU A 34 -5.49 3.49 56.75
N ASP A 35 -6.55 4.29 56.97
CA ASP A 35 -7.88 4.05 56.40
C ASP A 35 -7.91 4.25 54.88
N VAL A 36 -7.16 5.23 54.35
CA VAL A 36 -6.98 5.42 52.91
C VAL A 36 -6.12 4.30 52.30
N ILE A 37 -5.07 3.84 52.98
CA ILE A 37 -4.23 2.71 52.57
C ILE A 37 -4.98 1.38 52.68
N LEU A 38 -5.76 1.14 53.73
CA LEU A 38 -6.65 -0.02 53.89
C LEU A 38 -7.78 0.00 52.85
N SER A 39 -8.21 1.18 52.40
CA SER A 39 -9.11 1.32 51.24
C SER A 39 -8.40 1.01 49.91
N GLN A 40 -7.12 1.39 49.77
CA GLN A 40 -6.29 1.05 48.62
C GLN A 40 -5.97 -0.45 48.57
N ASP A 41 -5.75 -1.12 49.70
CA ASP A 41 -5.51 -2.57 49.78
C ASP A 41 -6.76 -3.34 49.36
N LYS A 42 -7.95 -2.90 49.79
CA LYS A 42 -9.21 -3.49 49.30
C LYS A 42 -9.42 -3.26 47.81
N VAL A 43 -9.15 -2.05 47.31
CA VAL A 43 -9.24 -1.74 45.87
C VAL A 43 -8.20 -2.54 45.08
N LEU A 44 -7.00 -2.75 45.62
CA LEU A 44 -5.93 -3.53 45.02
C LEU A 44 -6.28 -5.01 45.00
N LEU A 45 -6.81 -5.56 46.10
CA LEU A 45 -7.30 -6.94 46.17
C LEU A 45 -8.45 -7.17 45.18
N VAL A 46 -9.43 -6.26 45.14
CA VAL A 46 -10.52 -6.29 44.16
C VAL A 46 -9.99 -6.17 42.73
N TRP A 47 -9.00 -5.30 42.49
CA TRP A 47 -8.37 -5.16 41.18
C TRP A 47 -7.62 -6.43 40.77
N VAL A 48 -6.84 -7.03 41.66
CA VAL A 48 -6.15 -8.31 41.41
C VAL A 48 -7.16 -9.41 41.10
N GLU A 49 -8.27 -9.46 41.82
CA GLU A 49 -9.32 -10.45 41.59
C GLU A 49 -10.05 -10.23 40.26
N VAL A 50 -10.46 -9.00 39.94
CA VAL A 50 -11.07 -8.64 38.66
C VAL A 50 -10.11 -8.87 37.49
N ARG A 51 -8.84 -8.48 37.67
CA ARG A 51 -7.79 -8.68 36.66
C ARG A 51 -7.58 -10.16 36.39
N ALA A 52 -7.46 -10.97 37.44
CA ALA A 52 -7.23 -12.41 37.30
C ALA A 52 -8.45 -13.17 36.76
N LYS A 53 -9.67 -12.82 37.20
CA LYS A 53 -10.90 -13.55 36.83
C LYS A 53 -11.58 -13.07 35.56
N VAL A 54 -11.40 -11.81 35.17
CA VAL A 54 -12.12 -11.20 34.02
C VAL A 54 -11.14 -10.69 32.96
N VAL A 55 -10.21 -9.80 33.33
CA VAL A 55 -9.34 -9.14 32.34
C VAL A 55 -8.38 -10.13 31.70
N ALA A 56 -7.71 -10.97 32.49
CA ALA A 56 -6.72 -11.93 32.00
C ALA A 56 -7.33 -13.00 31.08
N PRO A 57 -8.47 -13.65 31.41
CA PRO A 57 -9.12 -14.57 30.47
C PRO A 57 -9.52 -13.91 29.15
N LEU A 58 -10.11 -12.72 29.18
CA LEU A 58 -10.47 -11.97 27.96
C LEU A 58 -9.22 -11.64 27.13
N MET A 59 -8.16 -11.17 27.79
CA MET A 59 -6.90 -10.86 27.14
C MET A 59 -6.24 -12.11 26.53
N ARG A 60 -6.32 -13.27 27.18
CA ARG A 60 -5.85 -14.55 26.60
C ARG A 60 -6.60 -14.91 25.32
N VAL A 61 -7.93 -14.71 25.29
CA VAL A 61 -8.72 -14.92 24.06
C VAL A 61 -8.25 -13.97 22.96
N VAL A 62 -8.08 -12.68 23.27
CA VAL A 62 -7.58 -11.69 22.31
C VAL A 62 -6.19 -12.06 21.78
N VAL A 63 -5.29 -12.51 22.65
CA VAL A 63 -3.96 -13.01 22.26
C VAL A 63 -4.08 -14.19 21.31
N TRP A 64 -4.91 -15.19 21.61
CA TRP A 64 -5.10 -16.36 20.73
C TRP A 64 -5.67 -15.99 19.37
N VAL A 65 -6.59 -15.03 19.30
CA VAL A 65 -7.11 -14.51 18.03
C VAL A 65 -6.00 -13.81 17.23
N CYS A 66 -5.17 -12.99 17.88
CA CYS A 66 -4.03 -12.34 17.22
C CYS A 66 -2.97 -13.34 16.75
N LEU A 67 -2.70 -14.39 17.53
CA LEU A 67 -1.78 -15.47 17.17
C LEU A 67 -2.31 -16.25 15.96
N ALA A 68 -3.60 -16.59 15.92
CA ALA A 68 -4.21 -17.24 14.76
C ALA A 68 -4.07 -16.39 13.49
N MET A 69 -4.38 -15.08 13.58
CA MET A 69 -4.17 -14.14 12.48
C MET A 69 -2.71 -14.02 12.05
N SER A 70 -1.77 -14.06 13.00
CA SER A 70 -0.32 -14.03 12.71
C SER A 70 0.13 -15.29 11.98
N VAL A 71 -0.42 -16.47 12.35
CA VAL A 71 -0.18 -17.72 11.63
C VAL A 71 -0.74 -17.66 10.21
N MET A 72 -1.93 -17.09 9.99
CA MET A 72 -2.48 -16.90 8.65
C MET A 72 -1.55 -16.06 7.77
N MET A 73 -1.05 -14.93 8.29
CA MET A 73 -0.06 -14.10 7.58
C MET A 73 1.24 -14.86 7.31
N PHE A 74 1.73 -15.62 8.29
CA PHE A 74 2.96 -16.38 8.18
C PHE A 74 2.88 -17.43 7.07
N VAL A 75 1.79 -18.19 7.01
CA VAL A 75 1.56 -19.21 5.98
C VAL A 75 1.51 -18.56 4.60
N GLU A 76 0.81 -17.44 4.44
CA GLU A 76 0.72 -16.71 3.17
C GLU A 76 2.10 -16.16 2.74
N ALA A 77 2.85 -15.56 3.67
CA ALA A 77 4.20 -15.04 3.39
C ALA A 77 5.19 -16.16 3.02
N LEU A 78 5.13 -17.30 3.72
CA LEU A 78 5.93 -18.49 3.39
C LEU A 78 5.58 -19.03 2.01
N PHE A 79 4.29 -19.16 1.70
CA PHE A 79 3.82 -19.65 0.41
C PHE A 79 4.30 -18.75 -0.73
N MET A 80 4.06 -17.44 -0.66
CA MET A 80 4.49 -16.51 -1.72
C MET A 80 6.02 -16.44 -1.82
N GLY A 81 6.72 -16.44 -0.68
CA GLY A 81 8.18 -16.48 -0.63
C GLY A 81 8.77 -17.72 -1.29
N LEU A 82 8.18 -18.90 -1.02
CA LEU A 82 8.58 -20.17 -1.63
C LEU A 82 8.33 -20.17 -3.14
N VAL A 83 7.13 -19.78 -3.57
CA VAL A 83 6.78 -19.71 -5.01
C VAL A 83 7.75 -18.77 -5.73
N SER A 84 7.96 -17.56 -5.21
CA SER A 84 8.88 -16.61 -5.83
C SER A 84 10.34 -17.10 -5.84
N LEU A 85 10.76 -17.84 -4.81
CA LEU A 85 12.08 -18.48 -4.81
C LEU A 85 12.18 -19.54 -5.90
N VAL A 86 11.18 -20.41 -6.04
CA VAL A 86 11.11 -21.46 -7.07
C VAL A 86 11.15 -20.84 -8.46
N VAL A 87 10.31 -19.83 -8.73
CA VAL A 87 10.27 -19.11 -10.02
C VAL A 87 11.65 -18.57 -10.38
N LYS A 88 12.35 -17.96 -9.41
CA LYS A 88 13.69 -17.41 -9.64
C LYS A 88 14.77 -18.48 -9.82
N VAL A 89 14.80 -19.51 -8.98
CA VAL A 89 15.81 -20.59 -9.04
C VAL A 89 15.66 -21.39 -10.33
N LEU A 90 14.43 -21.74 -10.70
CA LEU A 90 14.15 -22.49 -11.93
C LEU A 90 14.13 -21.62 -13.18
N LYS A 91 14.36 -20.30 -13.05
CA LYS A 91 14.31 -19.32 -14.16
C LYS A 91 13.02 -19.49 -14.98
N MET A 92 11.88 -19.63 -14.29
CA MET A 92 10.55 -19.74 -14.89
C MET A 92 10.07 -18.36 -15.34
N ARG A 93 10.74 -17.82 -16.35
CA ARG A 93 10.35 -16.54 -16.91
C ARG A 93 8.99 -16.64 -17.62
N PRO A 94 8.19 -15.57 -17.66
CA PRO A 94 6.90 -15.58 -18.35
C PRO A 94 6.99 -16.07 -19.81
N GLU A 95 8.07 -15.73 -20.52
CA GLU A 95 8.34 -16.10 -21.92
C GLU A 95 8.51 -17.62 -22.12
N LYS A 96 8.81 -18.37 -21.06
CA LYS A 96 8.88 -19.85 -21.13
C LYS A 96 7.53 -20.52 -20.86
N ARG A 97 6.61 -19.79 -20.22
CA ARG A 97 5.29 -20.30 -19.82
C ARG A 97 4.22 -19.96 -20.85
N TYR A 98 4.33 -18.78 -21.44
CA TYR A 98 3.40 -18.26 -22.44
C TYR A 98 4.13 -18.08 -23.76
N ARG A 99 3.37 -18.14 -24.86
CA ARG A 99 3.94 -17.89 -26.18
C ARG A 99 4.42 -16.44 -26.24
N TRP A 100 5.69 -16.25 -26.55
CA TRP A 100 6.30 -14.95 -26.69
C TRP A 100 7.27 -15.00 -27.86
N GLU A 101 7.02 -14.18 -28.86
CA GLU A 101 7.88 -14.00 -30.02
C GLU A 101 8.06 -12.50 -30.23
N ALA A 102 9.30 -12.08 -30.47
CA ALA A 102 9.57 -10.67 -30.72
C ALA A 102 8.81 -10.22 -31.98
N MET A 103 8.16 -9.06 -31.91
CA MET A 103 7.56 -8.45 -33.09
C MET A 103 8.67 -8.17 -34.10
N ARG A 104 8.55 -8.71 -35.33
CA ARG A 104 9.53 -8.47 -36.38
C ARG A 104 9.28 -7.08 -36.97
N GLY A 105 10.27 -6.20 -36.80
CA GLY A 105 10.34 -4.92 -37.50
C GLY A 105 11.61 -4.91 -38.33
N ASP A 106 11.46 -4.64 -39.63
CA ASP A 106 12.52 -4.24 -40.56
C ASP A 106 13.63 -5.22 -40.91
N ASP A 107 13.33 -6.31 -41.63
CA ASP A 107 14.40 -6.94 -42.43
C ASP A 107 14.03 -7.38 -43.86
N ASP A 108 12.77 -7.30 -44.35
CA ASP A 108 12.51 -7.60 -45.78
C ASP A 108 11.34 -6.86 -46.48
N ASP A 109 10.35 -6.27 -45.78
CA ASP A 109 9.28 -5.48 -46.43
C ASP A 109 8.55 -4.55 -45.42
N ALA A 110 8.86 -3.25 -45.43
CA ALA A 110 8.37 -2.28 -44.44
C ALA A 110 6.83 -2.11 -44.42
N GLU A 111 6.16 -2.17 -45.59
CA GLU A 111 4.70 -1.97 -45.66
C GLU A 111 3.89 -3.19 -45.18
N MET A 112 4.39 -4.41 -45.36
CA MET A 112 3.75 -5.63 -44.81
C MET A 112 4.08 -5.85 -43.33
N GLY A 113 5.25 -5.41 -42.86
CA GLY A 113 5.67 -5.55 -41.46
C GLY A 113 4.76 -4.80 -40.48
N HIS A 114 4.28 -3.60 -40.83
CA HIS A 114 3.38 -2.82 -39.98
C HIS A 114 2.00 -3.48 -39.79
N CYS A 115 1.55 -4.31 -40.73
CA CYS A 115 0.27 -5.03 -40.62
C CYS A 115 0.25 -6.09 -39.52
N GLU A 116 1.42 -6.57 -39.09
CA GLU A 116 1.50 -7.50 -37.96
C GLU A 116 1.36 -6.84 -36.59
N PHE A 117 1.55 -5.52 -36.50
CA PHE A 117 1.47 -4.78 -35.24
C PHE A 117 0.00 -4.47 -34.92
N PRO A 118 -0.54 -5.00 -33.80
CA PRO A 118 -1.90 -4.66 -33.38
C PRO A 118 -2.01 -3.18 -33.01
N MET A 119 -3.21 -2.64 -33.11
CA MET A 119 -3.47 -1.24 -32.74
C MET A 119 -3.47 -1.09 -31.22
N VAL A 120 -2.69 -0.16 -30.69
CA VAL A 120 -2.55 0.07 -29.24
C VAL A 120 -2.98 1.49 -28.86
N LEU A 121 -3.95 1.59 -27.95
CA LEU A 121 -4.28 2.83 -27.26
C LEU A 121 -3.33 3.03 -26.06
N ILE A 122 -2.83 4.23 -25.85
CA ILE A 122 -2.03 4.60 -24.68
C ILE A 122 -2.78 5.69 -23.93
N GLN A 123 -3.36 5.35 -22.78
CA GLN A 123 -4.12 6.28 -21.94
C GLN A 123 -3.25 6.89 -20.83
N ILE A 124 -3.31 8.22 -20.71
CA ILE A 124 -2.63 8.99 -19.67
C ILE A 124 -3.67 9.87 -18.95
N PRO A 125 -4.29 9.39 -17.85
CA PRO A 125 -5.14 10.23 -17.03
C PRO A 125 -4.32 11.27 -16.26
N MET A 126 -4.81 12.52 -16.29
CA MET A 126 -4.21 13.68 -15.65
C MET A 126 -5.24 14.44 -14.80
N TYR A 127 -4.79 14.91 -13.64
CA TYR A 127 -5.42 15.86 -12.75
C TYR A 127 -4.39 16.78 -12.06
N ASN A 128 -4.23 18.00 -12.58
CA ASN A 128 -3.38 19.07 -12.06
C ASN A 128 -1.87 18.71 -11.94
N GLU A 129 -1.32 17.81 -12.77
CA GLU A 129 0.08 17.37 -12.68
C GLU A 129 1.07 18.26 -13.46
N LYS A 130 1.18 19.52 -13.00
CA LYS A 130 2.10 20.52 -13.56
C LYS A 130 3.56 20.04 -13.68
N GLU A 131 4.04 19.25 -12.73
CA GLU A 131 5.46 18.92 -12.63
C GLU A 131 5.88 17.71 -13.48
N VAL A 132 4.93 16.91 -13.97
CA VAL A 132 5.26 15.62 -14.63
C VAL A 132 4.60 15.43 -16.00
N TYR A 133 3.63 16.26 -16.41
CA TYR A 133 2.90 16.10 -17.67
C TYR A 133 3.83 15.93 -18.88
N LYS A 134 4.85 16.79 -19.01
CA LYS A 134 5.77 16.79 -20.15
C LYS A 134 6.60 15.52 -20.25
N LEU A 135 7.07 15.01 -19.11
CA LEU A 135 7.83 13.76 -19.07
C LEU A 135 6.95 12.56 -19.41
N SER A 136 5.71 12.53 -18.91
CA SER A 136 4.79 11.43 -19.13
C SER A 136 4.32 11.37 -20.59
N ILE A 137 3.87 12.48 -21.16
CA ILE A 137 3.47 12.57 -22.58
C ILE A 137 4.67 12.22 -23.47
N GLY A 138 5.84 12.78 -23.18
CA GLY A 138 7.04 12.50 -23.96
C GLY A 138 7.47 11.03 -23.90
N ALA A 139 7.36 10.37 -22.75
CA ALA A 139 7.68 8.95 -22.61
C ALA A 139 6.67 8.06 -23.35
N ALA A 140 5.38 8.39 -23.32
CA ALA A 140 4.35 7.68 -24.08
C ALA A 140 4.52 7.85 -25.61
N CYS A 141 4.77 9.07 -26.07
CA CYS A 141 5.04 9.33 -27.49
C CYS A 141 6.39 8.76 -27.97
N GLY A 142 7.32 8.50 -27.04
CA GLY A 142 8.64 7.93 -27.34
C GLY A 142 8.70 6.40 -27.36
N LEU A 143 7.55 5.71 -27.28
CA LEU A 143 7.50 4.25 -27.35
C LEU A 143 7.90 3.77 -28.76
N SER A 144 8.76 2.74 -28.81
CA SER A 144 9.16 2.07 -30.05
C SER A 144 8.02 1.18 -30.54
N TRP A 145 7.07 1.80 -31.23
CA TRP A 145 5.93 1.17 -31.89
C TRP A 145 5.63 1.96 -33.17
N PRO A 146 5.14 1.34 -34.26
CA PRO A 146 4.79 2.09 -35.45
C PRO A 146 3.76 3.18 -35.13
N SER A 147 4.01 4.42 -35.56
CA SER A 147 3.19 5.59 -35.20
C SER A 147 1.76 5.52 -35.75
N ASP A 148 1.56 4.80 -36.86
CA ASP A 148 0.27 4.46 -37.44
C ASP A 148 -0.45 3.33 -36.68
N ARG A 149 0.25 2.63 -35.78
CA ARG A 149 -0.25 1.51 -34.97
C ARG A 149 -0.43 1.84 -33.48
N MET A 150 -0.24 3.09 -33.08
CA MET A 150 -0.53 3.55 -31.73
C MET A 150 -1.30 4.87 -31.70
N ILE A 151 -2.09 5.04 -30.66
CA ILE A 151 -2.86 6.26 -30.41
C ILE A 151 -2.60 6.66 -28.96
N VAL A 152 -2.08 7.87 -28.74
CA VAL A 152 -1.92 8.43 -27.40
C VAL A 152 -3.17 9.22 -27.05
N GLN A 153 -3.78 8.93 -25.91
CA GLN A 153 -4.97 9.61 -25.40
C GLN A 153 -4.65 10.20 -24.02
N VAL A 154 -4.57 11.52 -23.97
CA VAL A 154 -4.40 12.27 -22.72
C VAL A 154 -5.78 12.65 -22.20
N LEU A 155 -6.15 12.15 -21.02
CA LEU A 155 -7.45 12.34 -20.41
C LEU A 155 -7.31 13.35 -19.26
N ASP A 156 -7.65 14.61 -19.50
CA ASP A 156 -7.35 15.71 -18.58
C ASP A 156 -8.58 16.19 -17.79
N ASP A 157 -8.62 15.81 -16.52
CA ASP A 157 -9.62 16.20 -15.52
C ASP A 157 -9.22 17.47 -14.74
N SER A 158 -8.12 18.15 -15.12
CA SER A 158 -7.56 19.30 -14.40
C SER A 158 -8.56 20.43 -14.22
N THR A 159 -8.53 21.01 -13.02
CA THR A 159 -9.33 22.21 -12.67
C THR A 159 -8.50 23.49 -12.71
N ASP A 160 -7.17 23.37 -12.67
CA ASP A 160 -6.26 24.50 -12.88
C ASP A 160 -6.14 24.79 -14.38
N LEU A 161 -6.66 25.95 -14.79
CA LEU A 161 -6.65 26.39 -16.19
C LEU A 161 -5.24 26.50 -16.76
N THR A 162 -4.26 26.92 -15.94
CA THR A 162 -2.87 27.05 -16.39
C THR A 162 -2.28 25.69 -16.71
N VAL A 163 -2.56 24.68 -15.86
CA VAL A 163 -2.09 23.32 -16.10
C VAL A 163 -2.75 22.74 -17.34
N LYS A 164 -4.06 22.97 -17.51
CA LYS A 164 -4.84 22.53 -18.66
C LYS A 164 -4.24 23.04 -19.99
N GLU A 165 -3.94 24.34 -20.06
CA GLU A 165 -3.31 24.98 -21.22
C GLU A 165 -1.92 24.40 -21.53
N LEU A 166 -1.12 24.11 -20.50
CA LEU A 166 0.21 23.51 -20.66
C LEU A 166 0.15 22.09 -21.20
N VAL A 167 -0.78 21.26 -20.71
CA VAL A 167 -0.99 19.89 -21.17
C VAL A 167 -1.47 19.88 -22.63
N GLU A 168 -2.46 20.71 -22.96
CA GLU A 168 -2.98 20.83 -24.32
C GLU A 168 -1.87 21.29 -25.30
N LEU A 169 -1.04 22.26 -24.90
CA LEU A 169 0.08 22.75 -25.71
C LEU A 169 1.11 21.64 -25.99
N GLU A 170 1.47 20.85 -24.98
CA GLU A 170 2.41 19.73 -25.18
C GLU A 170 1.82 18.67 -26.12
N CYS A 171 0.52 18.38 -26.03
CA CYS A 171 -0.16 17.50 -26.98
C CYS A 171 -0.07 18.03 -28.41
N LYS A 172 -0.31 19.34 -28.62
CA LYS A 172 -0.17 20.00 -29.94
C LYS A 172 1.25 19.92 -30.48
N ILE A 173 2.27 20.07 -29.62
CA ILE A 173 3.68 19.92 -29.99
C ILE A 173 3.95 18.50 -30.50
N TRP A 174 3.48 17.46 -29.82
CA TRP A 174 3.67 16.07 -30.28
C TRP A 174 2.86 15.74 -31.53
N ALA A 175 1.64 16.28 -31.65
CA ALA A 175 0.84 16.16 -32.87
C ALA A 175 1.59 16.77 -34.08
N SER A 176 2.22 17.94 -33.91
CA SER A 176 3.02 18.56 -34.98
C SER A 176 4.25 17.74 -35.41
N LYS A 177 4.69 16.78 -34.59
CA LYS A 177 5.79 15.85 -34.90
C LYS A 177 5.30 14.57 -35.58
N GLY A 178 4.01 14.49 -35.95
CA GLY A 178 3.40 13.35 -36.62
C GLY A 178 2.91 12.24 -35.68
N MET A 179 2.84 12.50 -34.37
CA MET A 179 2.26 11.54 -33.43
C MET A 179 0.74 11.59 -33.47
N ASN A 180 0.10 10.42 -33.47
CA ASN A 180 -1.35 10.31 -33.28
C ASN A 180 -1.68 10.47 -31.78
N ILE A 181 -1.89 11.72 -31.36
CA ILE A 181 -2.20 12.09 -29.98
C ILE A 181 -3.52 12.88 -29.91
N ASN A 182 -4.41 12.48 -29.01
CA ASN A 182 -5.68 13.12 -28.73
C ASN A 182 -5.68 13.65 -27.30
N TYR A 183 -6.09 14.92 -27.16
CA TYR A 183 -6.28 15.58 -25.88
C TYR A 183 -7.77 15.67 -25.60
N GLU A 184 -8.23 14.94 -24.58
CA GLU A 184 -9.65 14.79 -24.26
C GLU A 184 -9.94 15.35 -22.87
N VAL A 185 -11.06 16.05 -22.76
CA VAL A 185 -11.52 16.69 -21.52
C VAL A 185 -12.99 16.37 -21.32
N ARG A 186 -13.42 16.29 -20.07
CA ARG A 186 -14.83 16.08 -19.72
C ARG A 186 -15.34 17.13 -18.74
N ASP A 187 -16.65 17.35 -18.76
CA ASP A 187 -17.33 18.39 -17.96
C ASP A 187 -17.66 17.96 -16.53
N ASN A 188 -17.34 16.72 -16.16
CA ASN A 188 -17.67 16.14 -14.87
C ASN A 188 -16.48 15.35 -14.32
N ARG A 189 -16.44 15.12 -13.00
CA ARG A 189 -15.38 14.33 -12.36
C ARG A 189 -15.90 13.10 -11.63
N LYS A 190 -17.06 12.60 -12.08
CA LYS A 190 -17.69 11.41 -11.49
C LYS A 190 -16.77 10.21 -11.72
N GLY A 191 -16.51 9.45 -10.64
CA GLY A 191 -15.63 8.29 -10.68
C GLY A 191 -14.13 8.60 -10.83
N TYR A 192 -13.72 9.87 -10.73
CA TYR A 192 -12.32 10.30 -10.79
C TYR A 192 -11.58 9.65 -11.98
N LYS A 193 -10.38 9.09 -11.75
CA LYS A 193 -9.57 8.37 -12.76
C LYS A 193 -10.36 7.27 -13.47
N GLY A 194 -11.09 6.43 -12.74
CA GLY A 194 -11.89 5.34 -13.35
C GLY A 194 -12.98 5.85 -14.28
N GLY A 195 -13.60 6.99 -13.94
CA GLY A 195 -14.56 7.67 -14.81
C GLY A 195 -13.91 8.25 -16.07
N ALA A 196 -12.77 8.91 -15.93
CA ALA A 196 -12.02 9.45 -17.06
C ALA A 196 -11.58 8.33 -18.03
N LEU A 197 -11.04 7.23 -17.50
CA LEU A 197 -10.66 6.05 -18.31
C LEU A 197 -11.88 5.43 -19.01
N ARG A 198 -13.05 5.37 -18.35
CA ARG A 198 -14.29 4.88 -18.96
C ARG A 198 -14.74 5.74 -20.13
N GLU A 199 -14.89 7.05 -19.92
CA GLU A 199 -15.30 8.00 -20.97
C GLU A 199 -14.27 8.00 -22.12
N GLY A 200 -12.98 7.90 -21.80
CA GLY A 200 -11.90 7.75 -22.77
C GLY A 200 -12.07 6.56 -23.72
N MET A 201 -12.62 5.44 -23.23
CA MET A 201 -12.87 4.25 -24.06
C MET A 201 -14.05 4.41 -25.03
N GLU A 202 -14.90 5.44 -24.87
CA GLU A 202 -16.09 5.67 -25.69
C GLU A 202 -15.78 6.43 -27.00
N HIS A 203 -14.59 7.00 -27.14
CA HIS A 203 -14.19 7.74 -28.34
C HIS A 203 -14.18 6.82 -29.58
N PRO A 204 -14.67 7.28 -30.76
CA PRO A 204 -14.78 6.43 -31.94
C PRO A 204 -13.47 5.78 -32.40
N TYR A 205 -12.34 6.49 -32.27
CA TYR A 205 -11.03 5.97 -32.64
C TYR A 205 -10.54 4.84 -31.73
N VAL A 206 -11.14 4.60 -30.57
CA VAL A 206 -10.78 3.47 -29.70
C VAL A 206 -11.26 2.14 -30.27
N GLN A 207 -12.30 2.15 -31.10
CA GLN A 207 -12.87 0.93 -31.70
C GLN A 207 -11.90 0.19 -32.63
N GLN A 208 -10.87 0.89 -33.14
CA GLN A 208 -9.83 0.27 -33.95
C GLN A 208 -8.70 -0.36 -33.12
N CYS A 209 -8.67 -0.14 -31.80
CA CYS A 209 -7.61 -0.62 -30.92
C CYS A 209 -7.89 -2.03 -30.39
N ASP A 210 -6.86 -2.87 -30.37
CA ASP A 210 -6.91 -4.22 -29.79
C ASP A 210 -6.55 -4.21 -28.30
N PHE A 211 -5.61 -3.32 -27.94
CA PHE A 211 -5.01 -3.23 -26.61
C PHE A 211 -5.01 -1.80 -26.09
N VAL A 212 -5.03 -1.64 -24.76
CA VAL A 212 -4.87 -0.36 -24.08
C VAL A 212 -3.79 -0.43 -23.01
N ALA A 213 -2.76 0.40 -23.14
CA ALA A 213 -1.73 0.63 -22.14
C ALA A 213 -2.11 1.84 -21.28
N ILE A 214 -1.92 1.74 -19.96
CA ILE A 214 -2.34 2.79 -19.01
C ILE A 214 -1.13 3.26 -18.22
N PHE A 215 -0.87 4.57 -18.23
CA PHE A 215 0.21 5.21 -17.49
C PHE A 215 -0.33 6.37 -16.66
N ASP A 216 -0.02 6.40 -15.36
CA ASP A 216 -0.33 7.57 -14.55
C ASP A 216 0.60 8.72 -14.95
N ALA A 217 0.19 9.96 -14.68
CA ALA A 217 0.93 11.15 -15.10
C ALA A 217 2.38 11.24 -14.58
N ASP A 218 2.79 10.46 -13.57
CA ASP A 218 4.18 10.39 -13.10
C ASP A 218 4.98 9.21 -13.67
N PHE A 219 4.37 8.38 -14.53
CA PHE A 219 4.99 7.18 -15.08
C PHE A 219 5.70 7.47 -16.40
N GLN A 220 6.90 6.90 -16.52
CA GLN A 220 7.78 7.02 -17.68
C GLN A 220 8.16 5.62 -18.15
N PRO A 221 7.42 5.03 -19.10
CA PRO A 221 7.82 3.78 -19.74
C PRO A 221 9.11 3.96 -20.56
N GLU A 222 9.91 2.90 -20.62
CA GLU A 222 11.02 2.82 -21.57
C GLU A 222 10.49 2.52 -22.98
N ALA A 223 11.25 2.89 -24.01
CA ALA A 223 10.81 2.79 -25.40
C ALA A 223 10.41 1.35 -25.81
N ASP A 224 11.04 0.33 -25.22
CA ASP A 224 10.77 -1.10 -25.49
C ASP A 224 9.52 -1.66 -24.79
N PHE A 225 8.75 -0.86 -24.06
CA PHE A 225 7.63 -1.32 -23.23
C PHE A 225 6.58 -2.11 -24.04
N LEU A 226 6.10 -1.58 -25.17
CA LEU A 226 5.10 -2.27 -26.00
C LEU A 226 5.67 -3.52 -26.66
N MET A 227 6.91 -3.44 -27.17
CA MET A 227 7.64 -4.57 -27.76
C MET A 227 7.77 -5.76 -26.81
N ARG A 228 7.83 -5.51 -25.49
CA ARG A 228 7.97 -6.56 -24.48
C ARG A 228 6.65 -7.02 -23.87
N THR A 229 5.58 -6.25 -23.98
CA THR A 229 4.27 -6.57 -23.37
C THR A 229 3.28 -7.13 -24.38
N ILE A 230 3.16 -6.52 -25.56
CA ILE A 230 2.17 -6.89 -26.57
C ILE A 230 2.30 -8.33 -27.07
N PRO A 231 3.50 -8.92 -27.27
CA PRO A 231 3.59 -10.31 -27.71
C PRO A 231 2.87 -11.31 -26.81
N PHE A 232 2.88 -11.11 -25.49
CA PHE A 232 2.12 -11.97 -24.57
C PHE A 232 0.62 -11.93 -24.88
N LEU A 233 0.08 -10.75 -25.19
CA LEU A 233 -1.33 -10.60 -25.53
C LEU A 233 -1.63 -11.10 -26.95
N LYS A 234 -0.77 -10.80 -27.93
CA LYS A 234 -0.98 -11.20 -29.32
C LYS A 234 -1.04 -12.72 -29.48
N TYR A 235 -0.11 -13.45 -28.85
CA TYR A 235 0.04 -14.89 -29.06
C TYR A 235 -0.71 -15.78 -28.05
N ASN A 236 -1.38 -15.20 -27.06
CA ASN A 236 -2.15 -15.94 -26.05
C ASN A 236 -3.51 -15.25 -25.83
N SER A 237 -4.56 -15.83 -26.43
CA SER A 237 -5.91 -15.24 -26.46
C SER A 237 -6.59 -15.17 -25.10
N GLU A 238 -6.14 -15.96 -24.12
CA GLU A 238 -6.69 -16.04 -22.76
C GLU A 238 -6.10 -15.01 -21.78
N ILE A 239 -5.06 -14.27 -22.20
CA ILE A 239 -4.45 -13.23 -21.39
C ILE A 239 -5.24 -11.92 -21.57
N ALA A 240 -5.70 -11.35 -20.45
CA ALA A 240 -6.34 -10.04 -20.43
C ALA A 240 -5.39 -8.91 -20.04
N LEU A 241 -4.41 -9.18 -19.16
CA LEU A 241 -3.54 -8.16 -18.58
C LEU A 241 -2.09 -8.62 -18.58
N VAL A 242 -1.20 -7.74 -19.04
CA VAL A 242 0.25 -7.81 -18.82
C VAL A 242 0.67 -6.63 -17.95
N GLN A 243 1.29 -6.89 -16.79
CA GLN A 243 1.72 -5.86 -15.83
C GLN A 243 3.24 -5.81 -15.74
N ALA A 244 3.80 -4.61 -15.90
CA ALA A 244 5.21 -4.34 -15.65
C ALA A 244 5.45 -3.91 -14.18
N ARG A 245 6.70 -3.98 -13.75
CA ARG A 245 7.13 -3.57 -12.41
C ARG A 245 7.37 -2.07 -12.33
N TRP A 246 7.07 -1.47 -11.17
CA TRP A 246 7.43 -0.07 -10.92
C TRP A 246 8.88 0.07 -10.45
N GLU A 247 9.55 1.12 -10.91
CA GLU A 247 10.87 1.54 -10.45
C GLU A 247 10.83 3.00 -9.98
N PHE A 248 11.43 3.30 -8.84
CA PHE A 248 11.22 4.58 -8.17
C PHE A 248 12.42 5.51 -8.31
N VAL A 249 12.23 6.64 -8.98
CA VAL A 249 13.30 7.61 -9.28
C VAL A 249 13.78 8.35 -8.03
N ASN A 250 12.89 8.59 -7.05
CA ASN A 250 13.18 9.34 -5.83
C ASN A 250 13.38 8.45 -4.59
N SER A 251 13.67 7.15 -4.78
CA SER A 251 13.81 6.19 -3.68
C SER A 251 14.93 6.48 -2.68
N LYS A 252 15.92 7.30 -3.06
CA LYS A 252 17.04 7.71 -2.21
C LYS A 252 16.85 9.10 -1.57
N LYS A 253 15.71 9.76 -1.81
CA LYS A 253 15.47 11.16 -1.39
C LYS A 253 15.46 11.35 0.13
N CYS A 254 14.82 10.45 0.86
CA CYS A 254 14.79 10.45 2.32
C CYS A 254 14.57 9.04 2.90
N MET A 255 14.71 8.89 4.21
CA MET A 255 14.51 7.59 4.89
C MET A 255 13.13 7.00 4.58
N MET A 256 12.09 7.83 4.57
CA MET A 256 10.72 7.39 4.27
C MET A 256 10.63 6.78 2.86
N THR A 257 11.19 7.42 1.83
CA THR A 257 11.18 6.87 0.44
C THR A 257 11.97 5.56 0.33
N ARG A 258 13.03 5.39 1.11
CA ARG A 258 13.82 4.14 1.13
C ARG A 258 13.03 2.98 1.75
N VAL A 259 12.33 3.26 2.85
CA VAL A 259 11.45 2.31 3.53
C VAL A 259 10.23 1.96 2.68
N GLN A 260 9.58 2.95 2.05
CA GLN A 260 8.48 2.73 1.10
C GLN A 260 8.90 1.82 -0.06
N LYS A 261 10.07 2.08 -0.67
CA LYS A 261 10.62 1.23 -1.73
C LYS A 261 10.78 -0.21 -1.26
N MET A 262 11.23 -0.43 -0.03
CA MET A 262 11.39 -1.78 0.52
C MET A 262 10.04 -2.52 0.61
N SER A 263 8.97 -1.86 1.07
CA SER A 263 7.62 -2.44 1.11
C SER A 263 7.08 -2.76 -0.30
N LEU A 264 7.26 -1.85 -1.24
CA LEU A 264 6.78 -2.02 -2.62
C LEU A 264 7.61 -3.06 -3.40
N ASP A 265 8.92 -3.16 -3.15
CA ASP A 265 9.76 -4.19 -3.76
C ASP A 265 9.30 -5.61 -3.35
N TYR A 266 8.81 -5.81 -2.12
CA TYR A 266 8.19 -7.08 -1.72
C TYR A 266 6.91 -7.36 -2.51
N HIS A 267 6.00 -6.38 -2.58
CA HIS A 267 4.76 -6.50 -3.34
C HIS A 267 5.03 -6.92 -4.80
N PHE A 268 5.97 -6.27 -5.47
CA PHE A 268 6.30 -6.57 -6.86
C PHE A 268 7.07 -7.87 -7.04
N LYS A 269 8.17 -8.06 -6.30
CA LYS A 269 9.09 -9.18 -6.53
C LYS A 269 8.60 -10.49 -5.92
N VAL A 270 7.59 -10.47 -5.04
CA VAL A 270 7.10 -11.66 -4.34
C VAL A 270 5.60 -11.84 -4.58
N GLU A 271 4.78 -10.87 -4.18
CA GLU A 271 3.32 -11.03 -4.22
C GLU A 271 2.78 -11.13 -5.66
N GLN A 272 3.15 -10.20 -6.56
CA GLN A 272 2.69 -10.25 -7.96
C GLN A 272 3.29 -11.42 -8.73
N GLU A 273 4.57 -11.71 -8.51
CA GLU A 273 5.26 -12.86 -9.11
C GLU A 273 4.57 -14.18 -8.70
N ALA A 274 4.31 -14.39 -7.41
CA ALA A 274 3.64 -15.59 -6.92
C ALA A 274 2.19 -15.70 -7.41
N GLY A 275 1.45 -14.60 -7.42
CA GLY A 275 0.07 -14.54 -7.93
C GLY A 275 -0.03 -14.87 -9.41
N SER A 276 0.83 -14.28 -10.24
CA SER A 276 0.88 -14.56 -11.68
C SER A 276 1.27 -16.01 -11.96
N SER A 277 2.32 -16.51 -11.29
CA SER A 277 2.84 -17.87 -11.56
C SER A 277 1.95 -18.99 -11.03
N THR A 278 1.20 -18.79 -9.94
CA THR A 278 0.38 -19.86 -9.36
C THR A 278 -1.08 -19.80 -9.77
N PHE A 279 -1.63 -18.59 -9.91
CA PHE A 279 -3.07 -18.40 -10.11
C PHE A 279 -3.41 -17.64 -11.38
N ALA A 280 -2.42 -17.21 -12.16
CA ALA A 280 -2.58 -16.26 -13.26
C ALA A 280 -3.42 -15.04 -12.83
N PHE A 281 -3.25 -14.58 -11.58
CA PHE A 281 -3.98 -13.46 -11.01
C PHE A 281 -3.20 -12.71 -9.93
N PHE A 282 -3.28 -11.39 -10.03
CA PHE A 282 -2.86 -10.42 -9.05
C PHE A 282 -3.74 -9.16 -9.26
N GLY A 283 -3.81 -8.28 -8.26
CA GLY A 283 -4.51 -7.00 -8.44
C GLY A 283 -3.78 -6.12 -9.44
N PHE A 284 -4.48 -5.55 -10.42
CA PHE A 284 -3.91 -4.54 -11.31
C PHE A 284 -3.49 -3.33 -10.49
N ASN A 285 -2.32 -2.77 -10.76
CA ASN A 285 -1.79 -1.66 -9.97
C ASN A 285 -2.34 -0.29 -10.39
N GLY A 286 -3.30 -0.28 -11.31
CA GLY A 286 -3.88 0.94 -11.88
C GLY A 286 -3.07 1.57 -13.00
N THR A 287 -1.83 1.12 -13.23
CA THR A 287 -0.90 1.71 -14.22
C THR A 287 0.25 0.76 -14.56
N ALA A 288 1.04 1.11 -15.58
CA ALA A 288 2.14 0.31 -16.12
C ALA A 288 1.71 -1.10 -16.54
N GLY A 289 0.50 -1.22 -17.09
CA GLY A 289 -0.03 -2.47 -17.62
C GLY A 289 -0.78 -2.27 -18.92
N VAL A 290 -0.85 -3.34 -19.70
CA VAL A 290 -1.55 -3.40 -20.99
C VAL A 290 -2.71 -4.37 -20.87
N TRP A 291 -3.89 -3.88 -21.19
CA TRP A 291 -5.14 -4.63 -21.19
C TRP A 291 -5.56 -4.98 -22.61
N ARG A 292 -6.14 -6.18 -22.77
CA ARG A 292 -6.95 -6.54 -23.94
C ARG A 292 -8.29 -5.82 -23.87
N ILE A 293 -8.63 -5.04 -24.89
CA ILE A 293 -9.87 -4.25 -24.90
C ILE A 293 -11.11 -5.15 -24.90
N SER A 294 -11.09 -6.28 -25.62
CA SER A 294 -12.22 -7.22 -25.59
C SER A 294 -12.48 -7.80 -24.20
N ALA A 295 -11.44 -8.04 -23.40
CA ALA A 295 -11.58 -8.48 -22.01
C ALA A 295 -12.18 -7.37 -21.13
N LEU A 296 -11.76 -6.11 -21.33
CA LEU A 296 -12.36 -4.95 -20.65
C LEU A 296 -13.85 -4.83 -20.95
N ASN A 297 -14.22 -4.96 -22.23
CA ASN A 297 -15.61 -4.86 -22.68
C ASN A 297 -16.48 -5.99 -22.10
N GLU A 298 -15.97 -7.22 -22.08
CA GLU A 298 -16.68 -8.39 -21.54
C GLU A 298 -17.03 -8.22 -20.06
N VAL A 299 -16.14 -7.59 -19.28
CA VAL A 299 -16.34 -7.43 -17.83
C VAL A 299 -17.06 -6.13 -17.46
N GLY A 300 -17.46 -5.33 -18.44
CA GLY A 300 -18.20 -4.08 -18.26
C GLY A 300 -17.32 -2.85 -17.97
N GLY A 301 -16.02 -2.89 -18.31
CA GLY A 301 -15.10 -1.76 -18.20
C GLY A 301 -14.82 -1.30 -16.77
N TRP A 302 -14.54 0.00 -16.59
CA TRP A 302 -14.22 0.62 -15.32
C TRP A 302 -15.49 0.91 -14.49
N MET A 303 -15.49 0.48 -13.24
CA MET A 303 -16.58 0.75 -12.30
C MET A 303 -16.10 1.67 -11.17
N ASP A 304 -16.89 2.69 -10.85
CA ASP A 304 -16.63 3.71 -9.83
C ASP A 304 -17.24 3.37 -8.46
N ARG A 305 -17.55 2.10 -8.21
CA ARG A 305 -18.18 1.64 -6.96
C ARG A 305 -17.28 1.70 -5.73
N THR A 306 -15.96 1.86 -5.92
CA THR A 306 -14.96 2.06 -4.86
C THR A 306 -13.81 2.92 -5.39
N THR A 307 -12.92 3.38 -4.51
CA THR A 307 -11.71 4.16 -4.86
C THR A 307 -10.53 3.33 -5.40
N VAL A 308 -10.76 2.05 -5.68
CA VAL A 308 -9.81 1.06 -6.24
C VAL A 308 -10.44 0.39 -7.47
N GLU A 309 -10.80 1.21 -8.46
CA GLU A 309 -11.39 0.79 -9.73
C GLU A 309 -10.55 -0.23 -10.49
N ASP A 310 -9.23 -0.16 -10.30
CA ASP A 310 -8.21 -1.02 -10.88
C ASP A 310 -8.27 -2.46 -10.32
N MET A 311 -8.34 -2.58 -9.00
CA MET A 311 -8.48 -3.86 -8.32
C MET A 311 -9.85 -4.49 -8.61
N ASP A 312 -10.90 -3.68 -8.68
CA ASP A 312 -12.25 -4.12 -9.03
C ASP A 312 -12.28 -4.77 -10.43
N LEU A 313 -11.72 -4.07 -11.42
CA LEU A 313 -11.58 -4.57 -12.78
C LEU A 313 -10.79 -5.88 -12.83
N ALA A 314 -9.65 -5.92 -12.13
CA ALA A 314 -8.81 -7.12 -12.05
C ALA A 314 -9.58 -8.32 -11.48
N VAL A 315 -10.33 -8.14 -10.40
CA VAL A 315 -11.11 -9.25 -9.81
C VAL A 315 -12.21 -9.68 -10.77
N ARG A 316 -12.99 -8.76 -11.35
CA ARG A 316 -14.06 -9.10 -12.31
C ARG A 316 -13.53 -9.88 -13.52
N ALA A 317 -12.44 -9.40 -14.13
CA ALA A 317 -11.81 -10.11 -15.25
C ALA A 317 -11.33 -11.51 -14.84
N SER A 318 -10.70 -11.64 -13.68
CA SER A 318 -10.29 -12.96 -13.21
C SER A 318 -11.45 -13.89 -12.91
N LEU A 319 -12.60 -13.38 -12.44
CA LEU A 319 -13.81 -14.18 -12.20
C LEU A 319 -14.48 -14.62 -13.51
N LYS A 320 -14.17 -13.96 -14.63
CA LYS A 320 -14.53 -14.38 -16.00
C LYS A 320 -13.54 -15.36 -16.63
N GLY A 321 -12.53 -15.80 -15.88
CA GLY A 321 -11.55 -16.80 -16.34
C GLY A 321 -10.35 -16.22 -17.09
N TRP A 322 -10.24 -14.89 -17.18
CA TRP A 322 -9.07 -14.25 -17.80
C TRP A 322 -7.80 -14.42 -16.97
N ASN A 323 -6.67 -14.57 -17.67
CA ASN A 323 -5.35 -14.77 -17.09
C ASN A 323 -4.51 -13.49 -17.12
N PHE A 324 -3.72 -13.27 -16.08
CA PHE A 324 -2.80 -12.13 -15.97
C PHE A 324 -1.35 -12.58 -15.91
N VAL A 325 -0.49 -11.83 -16.60
CA VAL A 325 0.95 -12.07 -16.67
C VAL A 325 1.70 -10.90 -16.06
N TYR A 326 2.59 -11.21 -15.12
CA TYR A 326 3.49 -10.24 -14.51
C TYR A 326 4.89 -10.35 -15.11
N VAL A 327 5.38 -9.28 -15.73
CA VAL A 327 6.70 -9.20 -16.37
C VAL A 327 7.64 -8.42 -15.45
N GLY A 328 8.16 -9.10 -14.42
CA GLY A 328 8.94 -8.46 -13.34
C GLY A 328 10.28 -7.86 -13.77
N ASP A 329 10.81 -8.25 -14.93
CA ASP A 329 12.04 -7.72 -15.52
C ASP A 329 11.81 -6.49 -16.42
N LEU A 330 10.55 -6.15 -16.72
CA LEU A 330 10.19 -4.90 -17.39
C LEU A 330 9.84 -3.87 -16.31
N LYS A 331 10.53 -2.73 -16.34
CA LYS A 331 10.41 -1.69 -15.32
C LYS A 331 9.84 -0.41 -15.93
N VAL A 332 8.97 0.27 -15.20
CA VAL A 332 8.44 1.59 -15.55
C VAL A 332 8.75 2.54 -14.41
N LYS A 333 9.38 3.67 -14.74
CA LYS A 333 9.82 4.66 -13.74
C LYS A 333 8.63 5.44 -13.20
N SER A 334 8.60 5.73 -11.90
CA SER A 334 7.58 6.53 -11.22
C SER A 334 8.09 7.20 -9.93
N GLU A 335 7.25 8.03 -9.30
CA GLU A 335 7.57 8.79 -8.09
C GLU A 335 6.86 8.26 -6.83
N LEU A 336 7.63 8.07 -5.76
CA LEU A 336 7.11 7.82 -4.42
C LEU A 336 6.61 9.12 -3.78
N PRO A 337 5.55 9.08 -2.95
CA PRO A 337 5.17 10.21 -2.11
C PRO A 337 6.32 10.60 -1.18
N SER A 338 6.87 11.80 -1.37
CA SER A 338 8.01 12.29 -0.58
C SER A 338 7.59 12.98 0.72
N THR A 339 6.31 13.27 0.91
CA THR A 339 5.76 13.85 2.15
C THR A 339 4.91 12.83 2.91
N PHE A 340 4.97 12.87 4.24
CA PHE A 340 4.22 11.93 5.08
C PHE A 340 2.70 12.09 4.91
N LYS A 341 2.23 13.33 4.74
CA LYS A 341 0.82 13.64 4.46
C LYS A 341 0.35 12.95 3.17
N ALA A 342 1.07 13.11 2.05
CA ALA A 342 0.72 12.47 0.77
C ALA A 342 0.76 10.94 0.89
N TYR A 343 1.77 10.39 1.57
CA TYR A 343 1.85 8.95 1.81
C TYR A 343 0.65 8.41 2.61
N ARG A 344 0.21 9.12 3.66
CA ARG A 344 -0.97 8.73 4.46
C ARG A 344 -2.25 8.67 3.63
N TYR A 345 -2.51 9.66 2.79
CA TYR A 345 -3.69 9.65 1.92
C TYR A 345 -3.65 8.50 0.91
N GLN A 346 -2.49 8.27 0.30
CA GLN A 346 -2.30 7.14 -0.61
C GLN A 346 -2.58 5.81 0.09
N GLN A 347 -1.97 5.58 1.26
CA GLN A 347 -2.15 4.34 2.02
C GLN A 347 -3.58 4.17 2.54
N HIS A 348 -4.24 5.27 2.91
CA HIS A 348 -5.65 5.24 3.29
C HIS A 348 -6.52 4.76 2.14
N ARG A 349 -6.40 5.34 0.95
CA ARG A 349 -7.17 4.96 -0.24
C ARG A 349 -6.97 3.50 -0.61
N TRP A 350 -5.71 3.06 -0.71
CA TRP A 350 -5.37 1.68 -1.09
C TRP A 350 -5.89 0.64 -0.09
N THR A 351 -5.95 1.00 1.19
CA THR A 351 -6.43 0.08 2.23
C THR A 351 -7.95 0.11 2.39
N CYS A 352 -8.53 1.30 2.46
CA CYS A 352 -9.97 1.52 2.61
C CYS A 352 -10.73 0.98 1.40
N GLY A 353 -10.29 1.33 0.20
CA GLY A 353 -10.90 0.88 -1.04
C GLY A 353 -10.89 -0.64 -1.18
N ALA A 354 -9.75 -1.30 -0.91
CA ALA A 354 -9.65 -2.75 -1.00
C ALA A 354 -10.56 -3.48 0.01
N ALA A 355 -10.66 -2.95 1.24
CA ALA A 355 -11.54 -3.50 2.27
C ALA A 355 -13.04 -3.32 1.92
N ASN A 356 -13.41 -2.17 1.38
CA ASN A 356 -14.76 -1.91 0.87
C ASN A 356 -15.09 -2.83 -0.32
N LEU A 357 -14.15 -2.98 -1.25
CA LEU A 357 -14.29 -3.85 -2.42
C LEU A 357 -14.49 -5.31 -1.98
N PHE A 358 -13.74 -5.78 -0.99
CA PHE A 358 -13.92 -7.13 -0.44
C PHE A 358 -15.36 -7.39 -0.01
N ARG A 359 -15.94 -6.47 0.79
CA ARG A 359 -17.33 -6.54 1.24
C ARG A 359 -18.31 -6.60 0.06
N LYS A 360 -18.13 -5.74 -0.94
CA LYS A 360 -19.02 -5.65 -2.11
C LYS A 360 -18.91 -6.87 -3.02
N MET A 361 -17.70 -7.41 -3.22
CA MET A 361 -17.46 -8.52 -4.15
C MET A 361 -17.56 -9.91 -3.53
N ALA A 362 -17.60 -10.07 -2.20
CA ALA A 362 -17.60 -11.38 -1.55
C ALA A 362 -18.68 -12.33 -2.11
N VAL A 363 -19.90 -11.81 -2.30
CA VAL A 363 -21.02 -12.60 -2.85
C VAL A 363 -20.83 -12.90 -4.34
N GLU A 364 -20.31 -11.94 -5.12
CA GLU A 364 -20.02 -12.11 -6.55
C GLU A 364 -18.96 -13.20 -6.76
N ILE A 365 -17.90 -13.20 -5.95
CA ILE A 365 -16.82 -14.21 -5.99
C ILE A 365 -17.37 -15.61 -5.73
N VAL A 366 -18.21 -15.77 -4.71
CA VAL A 366 -18.81 -17.08 -4.38
C VAL A 366 -19.71 -17.59 -5.51
N LYS A 367 -20.50 -16.69 -6.11
CA LYS A 367 -21.47 -17.00 -7.17
C LYS A 367 -20.88 -17.18 -8.57
N ALA A 368 -19.65 -16.71 -8.83
CA ALA A 368 -18.99 -16.85 -10.14
C ALA A 368 -18.97 -18.31 -10.60
N LYS A 369 -19.31 -18.61 -11.86
CA LYS A 369 -19.41 -20.00 -12.36
C LYS A 369 -18.23 -20.39 -13.23
N GLU A 370 -17.54 -19.40 -13.77
CA GLU A 370 -16.49 -19.52 -14.78
C GLU A 370 -15.12 -19.86 -14.16
N VAL A 371 -15.00 -19.83 -12.84
CA VAL A 371 -13.76 -20.11 -12.11
C VAL A 371 -13.88 -21.28 -11.12
N SER A 372 -12.77 -21.98 -10.93
CA SER A 372 -12.67 -23.10 -9.99
C SER A 372 -12.88 -22.67 -8.53
N LEU A 373 -13.33 -23.62 -7.69
CA LEU A 373 -13.47 -23.39 -6.24
C LEU A 373 -12.14 -22.96 -5.59
N TRP A 374 -11.01 -23.49 -6.09
CA TRP A 374 -9.69 -23.11 -5.61
C TRP A 374 -9.36 -21.65 -5.91
N LYS A 375 -9.69 -21.16 -7.12
CA LYS A 375 -9.50 -19.75 -7.47
C LYS A 375 -10.38 -18.84 -6.61
N LYS A 376 -11.64 -19.23 -6.37
CA LYS A 376 -12.54 -18.48 -5.45
C LYS A 376 -11.98 -18.42 -4.04
N PHE A 377 -11.50 -19.55 -3.51
CA PHE A 377 -10.86 -19.60 -2.20
C PHE A 377 -9.65 -18.68 -2.14
N TYR A 378 -8.75 -18.75 -3.12
CA TYR A 378 -7.58 -17.87 -3.19
C TYR A 378 -7.96 -16.38 -3.21
N VAL A 379 -8.95 -15.98 -4.03
CA VAL A 379 -9.38 -14.58 -4.11
C VAL A 379 -10.02 -14.13 -2.79
N LEU A 380 -10.91 -14.92 -2.20
CA LEU A 380 -11.64 -14.55 -0.98
C LEU A 380 -10.73 -14.58 0.26
N TYR A 381 -9.99 -15.67 0.45
CA TYR A 381 -9.17 -15.93 1.62
C TYR A 381 -7.80 -15.26 1.52
N SER A 382 -6.97 -15.67 0.56
CA SER A 382 -5.58 -15.18 0.47
C SER A 382 -5.49 -13.74 -0.02
N PHE A 383 -6.18 -13.40 -1.11
CA PHE A 383 -6.09 -12.06 -1.72
C PHE A 383 -6.80 -10.98 -0.90
N PHE A 384 -8.05 -11.19 -0.49
CA PHE A 384 -8.78 -10.19 0.28
C PHE A 384 -8.61 -10.33 1.80
N LEU A 385 -9.07 -11.45 2.39
CA LEU A 385 -9.14 -11.58 3.85
C LEU A 385 -7.75 -11.48 4.50
N VAL A 386 -6.78 -12.29 4.08
CA VAL A 386 -5.45 -12.32 4.71
C VAL A 386 -4.68 -11.05 4.38
N ARG A 387 -4.53 -10.71 3.09
CA ARG A 387 -3.66 -9.61 2.66
C ARG A 387 -4.24 -8.21 2.85
N LYS A 388 -5.55 -7.99 2.68
CA LYS A 388 -6.17 -6.65 2.74
C LYS A 388 -6.91 -6.37 4.05
N VAL A 389 -7.17 -7.38 4.88
CA VAL A 389 -7.87 -7.19 6.17
C VAL A 389 -7.01 -7.64 7.35
N VAL A 390 -6.72 -8.93 7.46
CA VAL A 390 -6.00 -9.52 8.60
C VAL A 390 -4.63 -8.87 8.76
N ALA A 391 -3.88 -8.69 7.67
CA ALA A 391 -2.55 -8.11 7.71
C ALA A 391 -2.53 -6.72 8.38
N HIS A 392 -3.52 -5.86 8.10
CA HIS A 392 -3.58 -4.53 8.69
C HIS A 392 -4.07 -4.55 10.13
N ILE A 393 -5.07 -5.40 10.44
CA ILE A 393 -5.62 -5.52 11.79
C ILE A 393 -4.58 -6.09 12.75
N VAL A 394 -3.98 -7.24 12.43
CA VAL A 394 -3.05 -7.91 13.36
C VAL A 394 -1.75 -7.13 13.52
N THR A 395 -1.22 -6.51 12.47
CA THR A 395 0.02 -5.71 12.56
C THR A 395 -0.14 -4.56 13.56
N PHE A 396 -1.26 -3.84 13.53
CA PHE A 396 -1.48 -2.79 14.52
C PHE A 396 -1.91 -3.34 15.87
N PHE A 397 -2.99 -4.13 15.88
CA PHE A 397 -3.66 -4.50 17.11
C PHE A 397 -2.79 -5.42 17.96
N PHE A 398 -2.11 -6.41 17.35
CA PHE A 398 -1.26 -7.31 18.12
C PHE A 398 -0.01 -6.59 18.64
N TYR A 399 0.72 -5.92 17.74
CA TYR A 399 2.04 -5.41 18.04
C TYR A 399 2.07 -4.04 18.71
N CYS A 400 1.06 -3.18 18.52
CA CYS A 400 1.01 -1.84 19.10
C CYS A 400 0.02 -1.72 20.26
N ILE A 401 -0.88 -2.70 20.45
CA ILE A 401 -1.90 -2.67 21.52
C ILE A 401 -1.77 -3.89 22.44
N VAL A 402 -1.94 -5.11 21.91
CA VAL A 402 -2.02 -6.33 22.74
C VAL A 402 -0.70 -6.63 23.46
N ILE A 403 0.44 -6.60 22.77
CA ILE A 403 1.75 -6.83 23.40
C ILE A 403 2.02 -5.79 24.51
N PRO A 404 1.94 -4.46 24.24
CA PRO A 404 2.12 -3.46 25.29
C PRO A 404 1.13 -3.58 26.46
N THR A 405 -0.16 -3.83 26.20
CA THR A 405 -1.15 -4.02 27.28
C THR A 405 -0.89 -5.29 28.09
N SER A 406 -0.35 -6.35 27.48
CA SER A 406 -0.07 -7.61 28.18
C SER A 406 0.97 -7.46 29.29
N VAL A 407 1.86 -6.47 29.18
CA VAL A 407 2.82 -6.11 30.24
C VAL A 407 2.10 -5.77 31.55
N LEU A 408 0.95 -5.09 31.46
CA LEU A 408 0.17 -4.65 32.64
C LEU A 408 -0.63 -5.80 33.29
N ILE A 409 -0.62 -7.00 32.68
CA ILE A 409 -1.42 -8.15 33.08
C ILE A 409 -0.50 -9.37 33.24
N PRO A 410 0.15 -9.54 34.41
CA PRO A 410 1.16 -10.58 34.63
C PRO A 410 0.64 -12.01 34.45
N GLU A 411 -0.68 -12.22 34.54
CA GLU A 411 -1.33 -13.51 34.34
C GLU A 411 -1.39 -13.94 32.86
N VAL A 412 -1.07 -13.05 31.92
CA VAL A 412 -1.09 -13.31 30.47
C VAL A 412 0.34 -13.50 29.98
N LYS A 413 0.61 -14.69 29.41
CA LYS A 413 1.87 -14.97 28.73
C LYS A 413 1.60 -15.15 27.24
N ILE A 414 2.33 -14.39 26.42
CA ILE A 414 2.29 -14.54 24.97
C ILE A 414 3.44 -15.48 24.58
N PRO A 415 3.21 -16.51 23.76
CA PRO A 415 4.26 -17.42 23.36
C PRO A 415 5.31 -16.74 22.47
N VAL A 416 6.58 -17.07 22.71
CA VAL A 416 7.74 -16.48 22.01
C VAL A 416 7.66 -16.64 20.49
N TRP A 417 7.10 -17.76 20.01
CA TRP A 417 6.96 -17.98 18.57
C TRP A 417 6.07 -16.94 17.89
N GLY A 418 5.07 -16.41 18.58
CA GLY A 418 4.15 -15.41 18.03
C GLY A 418 4.75 -14.01 18.03
N VAL A 419 5.57 -13.69 19.03
CA VAL A 419 6.16 -12.34 19.21
C VAL A 419 7.50 -12.18 18.50
N VAL A 420 8.26 -13.28 18.34
CA VAL A 420 9.62 -13.26 17.79
C VAL A 420 9.69 -14.07 16.50
N HIS A 421 9.47 -15.38 16.55
CA HIS A 421 9.80 -16.25 15.40
C HIS A 421 8.98 -15.93 14.14
N ILE A 422 7.66 -15.78 14.25
CA ILE A 422 6.80 -15.41 13.12
C ILE A 422 7.20 -14.05 12.51
N PRO A 423 7.18 -12.92 13.25
CA PRO A 423 7.48 -11.62 12.67
C PRO A 423 8.92 -11.54 12.15
N THR A 424 9.90 -12.15 12.83
CA THR A 424 11.28 -12.22 12.34
C THR A 424 11.34 -12.98 11.03
N THR A 425 10.68 -14.13 10.91
CA THR A 425 10.68 -14.91 9.66
C THR A 425 10.01 -14.15 8.52
N ILE A 426 8.85 -13.53 8.74
CA ILE A 426 8.19 -12.69 7.73
C ILE A 426 9.11 -11.54 7.28
N THR A 427 9.76 -10.88 8.23
CA THR A 427 10.70 -9.78 7.95
C THR A 427 11.90 -10.25 7.12
N LEU A 428 12.45 -11.42 7.44
CA LEU A 428 13.54 -12.03 6.67
C LEU A 428 13.10 -12.42 5.25
N LEU A 429 11.92 -13.02 5.09
CA LEU A 429 11.35 -13.34 3.77
C LEU A 429 11.20 -12.08 2.91
N ASN A 430 10.75 -10.98 3.50
CA ASN A 430 10.66 -9.69 2.80
C ASN A 430 12.05 -9.16 2.39
N ALA A 431 13.05 -9.31 3.26
CA ALA A 431 14.42 -8.85 3.04
C ALA A 431 15.21 -9.67 2.01
N ILE A 432 15.01 -10.99 1.94
CA ILE A 432 15.82 -11.90 1.09
C ILE A 432 15.75 -11.51 -0.40
N ARG A 433 14.61 -10.99 -0.85
CA ARG A 433 14.43 -10.56 -2.26
C ARG A 433 15.04 -9.19 -2.54
N ASN A 434 15.56 -8.52 -1.52
CA ASN A 434 16.20 -7.21 -1.62
C ASN A 434 17.35 -7.04 -0.60
N PRO A 435 18.44 -7.81 -0.72
CA PRO A 435 19.51 -7.85 0.27
C PRO A 435 20.17 -6.48 0.49
N SER A 436 20.18 -5.62 -0.53
CA SER A 436 20.69 -4.24 -0.45
C SER A 436 19.93 -3.34 0.53
N SER A 437 18.76 -3.76 1.01
CA SER A 437 17.91 -2.99 1.94
C SER A 437 17.88 -3.58 3.35
N ILE A 438 18.66 -4.63 3.65
CA ILE A 438 18.69 -5.30 4.96
C ILE A 438 19.05 -4.34 6.09
N HIS A 439 19.93 -3.37 5.84
CA HIS A 439 20.31 -2.36 6.84
C HIS A 439 19.16 -1.41 7.24
N LEU A 440 18.03 -1.43 6.51
CA LEU A 440 16.83 -0.64 6.80
C LEU A 440 15.78 -1.41 7.61
N LEU A 441 15.98 -2.70 7.92
CA LEU A 441 14.95 -3.56 8.50
C LEU A 441 14.34 -3.00 9.78
N VAL A 442 15.17 -2.52 10.72
CA VAL A 442 14.67 -1.97 12.00
C VAL A 442 13.79 -0.75 11.76
N PHE A 443 14.24 0.19 10.92
CA PHE A 443 13.47 1.37 10.54
C PHE A 443 12.17 1.00 9.81
N TRP A 444 12.23 0.00 8.94
CA TRP A 444 11.07 -0.51 8.21
C TRP A 444 10.04 -1.10 9.16
N VAL A 445 10.43 -1.98 10.09
CA VAL A 445 9.51 -2.59 11.07
C VAL A 445 8.80 -1.52 11.91
N VAL A 446 9.55 -0.58 12.49
CA VAL A 446 8.93 0.44 13.36
C VAL A 446 8.08 1.43 12.55
N PHE A 447 8.47 1.77 11.31
CA PHE A 447 7.67 2.61 10.43
C PHE A 447 6.37 1.94 10.01
N GLU A 448 6.45 0.66 9.60
CA GLU A 448 5.28 -0.13 9.23
C GLU A 448 4.31 -0.33 10.41
N ASN A 449 4.83 -0.46 11.64
CA ASN A 449 4.00 -0.49 12.85
C ASN A 449 3.23 0.80 13.08
N VAL A 450 3.83 1.97 12.86
CA VAL A 450 3.08 3.24 12.95
C VAL A 450 2.06 3.34 11.82
N MET A 451 2.46 3.00 10.58
CA MET A 451 1.56 3.01 9.42
C MET A 451 0.40 2.03 9.55
N SER A 452 0.59 0.91 10.26
CA SER A 452 -0.46 -0.06 10.52
C SER A 452 -1.63 0.55 11.29
N MET A 453 -1.42 1.59 12.11
CA MET A 453 -2.50 2.34 12.75
C MET A 453 -3.44 2.97 11.71
N HIS A 454 -2.85 3.64 10.71
CA HIS A 454 -3.61 4.28 9.63
C HIS A 454 -4.28 3.24 8.74
N ARG A 455 -3.58 2.15 8.41
CA ARG A 455 -4.14 1.07 7.58
C ARG A 455 -5.25 0.30 8.29
N MET A 456 -5.12 -0.01 9.58
CA MET A 456 -6.21 -0.64 10.35
C MET A 456 -7.43 0.27 10.41
N LYS A 457 -7.25 1.57 10.70
CA LYS A 457 -8.36 2.53 10.68
C LYS A 457 -9.04 2.57 9.32
N ALA A 458 -8.27 2.63 8.23
CA ALA A 458 -8.78 2.62 6.85
C ALA A 458 -9.53 1.32 6.53
N THR A 459 -9.00 0.17 6.97
CA THR A 459 -9.62 -1.16 6.78
C THR A 459 -11.00 -1.21 7.44
N LEU A 460 -11.10 -0.74 8.69
CA LEU A 460 -12.37 -0.71 9.43
C LEU A 460 -13.38 0.23 8.75
N ILE A 461 -12.93 1.41 8.31
CA ILE A 461 -13.78 2.36 7.58
C ILE A 461 -14.34 1.69 6.31
N GLY A 462 -13.48 1.04 5.51
CA GLY A 462 -13.89 0.33 4.31
C GLY A 462 -14.84 -0.84 4.56
N LEU A 463 -14.57 -1.69 5.56
CA LEU A 463 -15.44 -2.83 5.89
C LEU A 463 -16.82 -2.41 6.40
N PHE A 464 -16.90 -1.33 7.17
CA PHE A 464 -18.15 -0.87 7.79
C PHE A 464 -18.86 0.23 7.00
N GLU A 465 -18.32 0.64 5.85
CA GLU A 465 -18.84 1.75 5.03
C GLU A 465 -19.05 3.03 5.86
N ALA A 466 -18.09 3.34 6.75
CA ALA A 466 -18.15 4.54 7.59
C ALA A 466 -17.86 5.83 6.78
N GLY A 467 -17.99 7.00 7.40
CA GLY A 467 -17.71 8.27 6.70
C GLY A 467 -16.29 8.33 6.12
N GLY A 468 -16.15 8.82 4.88
CA GLY A 468 -14.87 9.00 4.18
C GLY A 468 -14.40 7.82 3.31
N VAL A 469 -15.24 6.79 3.10
CA VAL A 469 -14.89 5.61 2.28
C VAL A 469 -14.64 5.95 0.81
N ASP A 470 -15.42 6.88 0.28
CA ASP A 470 -15.32 7.34 -1.11
C ASP A 470 -14.48 8.62 -1.25
N GLU A 471 -13.80 9.05 -0.18
CA GLU A 471 -12.97 10.26 -0.20
C GLU A 471 -11.71 10.01 -1.04
N TRP A 472 -11.67 10.62 -2.22
CA TRP A 472 -10.49 10.60 -3.08
C TRP A 472 -9.73 11.91 -2.94
N VAL A 473 -8.55 11.83 -2.31
CA VAL A 473 -7.60 12.95 -2.20
C VAL A 473 -6.39 12.67 -3.09
N VAL A 474 -6.01 13.65 -3.90
CA VAL A 474 -4.84 13.55 -4.79
C VAL A 474 -3.59 13.28 -3.99
N THR A 475 -2.76 12.38 -4.49
CA THR A 475 -1.41 12.20 -3.98
C THR A 475 -0.49 13.15 -4.74
N GLU A 476 -0.18 14.31 -4.13
CA GLU A 476 0.72 15.31 -4.73
C GLU A 476 2.06 14.70 -5.15
N LYS A 477 2.49 15.03 -6.38
CA LYS A 477 3.78 14.66 -6.98
C LYS A 477 4.65 15.91 -7.09
N LEU A 478 5.97 15.75 -6.97
CA LEU A 478 6.90 16.89 -6.92
C LEU A 478 7.79 17.03 -8.16
N GLY A 479 7.71 16.11 -9.13
CA GLY A 479 8.56 16.17 -10.33
C GLY A 479 10.03 15.90 -10.02
N ASP A 480 10.31 15.01 -9.07
CA ASP A 480 11.66 14.63 -8.67
C ASP A 480 12.51 14.10 -9.84
N ALA A 481 11.90 13.53 -10.88
CA ALA A 481 12.62 13.13 -12.10
C ALA A 481 13.25 14.32 -12.85
N LEU A 482 12.60 15.48 -12.86
CA LEU A 482 13.14 16.72 -13.46
C LEU A 482 14.24 17.31 -12.58
N LEU A 483 14.06 17.27 -11.25
CA LEU A 483 15.05 17.74 -10.29
C LEU A 483 16.34 16.91 -10.32
N ALA A 484 16.25 15.60 -10.58
CA ALA A 484 17.43 14.74 -10.69
C ALA A 484 18.26 14.99 -11.97
N LYS A 485 17.64 15.55 -13.03
CA LYS A 485 18.34 15.95 -14.27
C LYS A 485 18.85 17.39 -14.23
N SER A 486 18.31 18.22 -13.34
CA SER A 486 18.73 19.59 -13.11
C SER A 486 19.57 19.65 -11.83
N GLU A 487 20.90 19.57 -11.94
CA GLU A 487 21.81 19.81 -10.80
C GLU A 487 21.79 21.27 -10.30
N THR A 488 20.93 22.12 -10.86
CA THR A 488 20.84 23.55 -10.54
C THR A 488 19.38 23.98 -10.43
N GLY A 489 18.82 24.00 -9.22
CA GLY A 489 17.50 24.58 -8.98
C GLY A 489 17.22 24.78 -7.50
N LEU A 490 17.34 26.03 -7.03
CA LEU A 490 16.81 26.48 -5.75
C LEU A 490 15.31 26.16 -5.70
N LEU A 491 14.91 25.24 -4.82
CA LEU A 491 13.50 24.96 -4.56
C LEU A 491 12.89 26.19 -3.87
N PRO A 492 11.67 26.62 -4.24
CA PRO A 492 11.00 27.71 -3.55
C PRO A 492 10.80 27.35 -2.07
N GLU A 493 11.23 28.24 -1.17
CA GLU A 493 11.00 28.10 0.27
C GLU A 493 9.51 27.98 0.54
N LYS A 494 9.08 26.82 1.04
CA LYS A 494 7.70 26.65 1.53
C LYS A 494 7.53 27.53 2.77
N PRO A 495 6.40 28.23 2.92
CA PRO A 495 6.14 29.05 4.10
C PRO A 495 6.28 28.20 5.37
N PRO A 496 6.78 28.78 6.48
CA PRO A 496 7.00 28.05 7.71
C PRO A 496 5.67 27.47 8.22
N ILE A 497 5.52 26.15 8.11
CA ILE A 497 4.36 25.42 8.64
C ILE A 497 4.32 25.65 10.15
N ARG A 498 3.19 26.16 10.67
CA ARG A 498 2.99 26.39 12.11
C ARG A 498 3.21 25.08 12.87
N LEU A 499 3.84 25.16 14.04
CA LEU A 499 4.21 23.99 14.83
C LEU A 499 3.00 23.06 15.11
N ARG A 500 1.83 23.65 15.36
CA ARG A 500 0.57 22.92 15.62
C ARG A 500 0.07 22.11 14.41
N ASP A 501 0.32 22.58 13.19
CA ASP A 501 -0.11 21.90 11.95
C ASP A 501 0.82 20.72 11.59
N ARG A 502 1.95 20.58 12.31
CA ARG A 502 2.88 19.45 12.18
C ARG A 502 2.56 18.29 13.13
N LEU A 503 1.78 18.54 14.19
CA LEU A 503 1.54 17.55 15.23
C LEU A 503 0.45 16.56 14.83
N ASN A 504 0.79 15.28 14.84
CA ASN A 504 -0.16 14.19 14.68
C ASN A 504 -0.54 13.63 16.06
N PHE A 505 -1.66 14.13 16.60
CA PHE A 505 -2.08 13.83 17.98
C PHE A 505 -2.37 12.35 18.25
N SER A 506 -2.86 11.59 17.28
CA SER A 506 -3.11 10.15 17.45
C SER A 506 -1.80 9.38 17.70
N GLU A 507 -0.76 9.72 16.97
CA GLU A 507 0.56 9.11 17.05
C GLU A 507 1.25 9.49 18.36
N LEU A 508 1.12 10.75 18.78
CA LEU A 508 1.62 11.21 20.08
C LEU A 508 0.91 10.49 21.25
N ALA A 509 -0.42 10.39 21.20
CA ALA A 509 -1.18 9.71 22.25
C ALA A 509 -0.81 8.23 22.36
N LEU A 510 -0.63 7.55 21.22
CA LEU A 510 -0.18 6.17 21.20
C LEU A 510 1.29 6.03 21.64
N GLY A 511 2.15 6.98 21.26
CA GLY A 511 3.54 7.05 21.73
C GLY A 511 3.63 7.17 23.25
N ILE A 512 2.79 8.01 23.87
CA ILE A 512 2.70 8.13 25.35
C ILE A 512 2.24 6.80 25.96
N PHE A 513 1.20 6.16 25.41
CA PHE A 513 0.74 4.86 25.89
C PHE A 513 1.84 3.80 25.85
N LEU A 514 2.56 3.69 24.72
CA LEU A 514 3.66 2.75 24.56
C LEU A 514 4.81 3.06 25.52
N LEU A 515 5.16 4.34 25.69
CA LEU A 515 6.20 4.78 26.63
C LEU A 515 5.87 4.35 28.07
N LEU A 516 4.62 4.52 28.49
CA LEU A 516 4.15 4.11 29.82
C LEU A 516 4.23 2.59 30.00
N CYS A 517 3.80 1.82 28.99
CA CYS A 517 3.90 0.35 29.02
C CYS A 517 5.36 -0.12 29.06
N ALA A 518 6.25 0.47 28.26
CA ALA A 518 7.68 0.13 28.25
C ALA A 518 8.33 0.43 29.60
N SER A 519 8.03 1.59 30.18
CA SER A 519 8.59 2.01 31.47
C SER A 519 8.10 1.11 32.61
N TYR A 520 6.84 0.67 32.54
CA TYR A 520 6.31 -0.32 33.47
C TYR A 520 7.01 -1.69 33.30
N ASP A 521 7.22 -2.17 32.07
CA ASP A 521 7.91 -3.45 31.81
C ASP A 521 9.38 -3.42 32.30
N VAL A 522 10.07 -2.27 32.21
CA VAL A 522 11.41 -2.14 32.81
C VAL A 522 11.37 -2.24 34.33
N ALA A 523 10.39 -1.60 34.98
CA ALA A 523 10.33 -1.53 36.43
C ALA A 523 9.84 -2.85 37.05
N TYR A 524 8.92 -3.55 36.39
CA TYR A 524 8.15 -4.65 36.99
C TYR A 524 8.00 -5.89 36.07
N GLY A 525 8.42 -5.80 34.82
CA GLY A 525 8.26 -6.85 33.83
C GLY A 525 9.35 -7.92 33.90
N ASN A 526 9.03 -9.10 33.38
CA ASN A 526 9.94 -10.26 33.31
C ASN A 526 10.24 -10.72 31.87
N ASN A 527 9.59 -10.12 30.86
CA ASN A 527 9.61 -10.62 29.48
C ASN A 527 10.46 -9.79 28.51
N TYR A 528 11.10 -8.72 28.99
CA TYR A 528 11.98 -7.83 28.21
C TYR A 528 11.32 -7.19 26.97
N TYR A 529 9.99 -7.06 26.96
CA TYR A 529 9.25 -6.44 25.86
C TYR A 529 9.57 -4.94 25.73
N TYR A 530 10.03 -4.30 26.81
CA TYR A 530 10.40 -2.89 26.83
C TYR A 530 11.36 -2.49 25.70
N VAL A 531 12.30 -3.35 25.30
CA VAL A 531 13.25 -3.04 24.21
C VAL A 531 12.50 -2.73 22.92
N TYR A 532 11.54 -3.59 22.58
CA TYR A 532 10.69 -3.42 21.41
C TYR A 532 9.72 -2.24 21.58
N ILE A 533 9.06 -2.15 22.75
CA ILE A 533 8.03 -1.12 22.99
C ILE A 533 8.65 0.28 23.01
N TYR A 534 9.86 0.48 23.56
CA TYR A 534 10.55 1.77 23.48
C TYR A 534 10.89 2.16 22.04
N LEU A 535 11.39 1.23 21.23
CA LEU A 535 11.67 1.50 19.81
C LEU A 535 10.40 1.92 19.05
N GLN A 536 9.27 1.25 19.34
CA GLN A 536 7.97 1.66 18.80
C GLN A 536 7.55 3.04 19.30
N ALA A 537 7.62 3.30 20.61
CA ALA A 537 7.25 4.58 21.20
C ALA A 537 8.04 5.73 20.57
N THR A 538 9.35 5.56 20.38
CA THR A 538 10.22 6.51 19.69
C THR A 538 9.76 6.76 18.25
N ALA A 539 9.43 5.72 17.48
CA ALA A 539 8.94 5.88 16.12
C ALA A 539 7.59 6.64 16.06
N PHE A 540 6.67 6.34 16.99
CA PHE A 540 5.40 7.06 17.13
C PHE A 540 5.61 8.53 17.50
N PHE A 541 6.57 8.86 18.37
CA PHE A 541 6.91 10.25 18.67
C PHE A 541 7.53 10.97 17.47
N ILE A 542 8.48 10.35 16.76
CA ILE A 542 9.12 10.95 15.57
C ILE A 542 8.07 11.33 14.51
N MET A 543 7.11 10.43 14.24
CA MET A 543 6.02 10.70 13.30
C MET A 543 4.96 11.64 13.89
N GLY A 544 4.73 11.54 15.20
CA GLY A 544 3.79 12.39 15.96
C GLY A 544 4.19 13.86 16.01
N PHE A 545 5.48 14.16 16.12
CA PHE A 545 5.99 15.53 16.05
C PHE A 545 6.11 16.06 14.61
N GLY A 546 5.91 15.18 13.62
CA GLY A 546 5.93 15.56 12.21
C GLY A 546 7.34 15.80 11.67
N TYR A 547 8.36 15.07 12.13
CA TYR A 547 9.73 15.18 11.58
C TYR A 547 9.95 14.33 10.30
N VAL A 548 8.94 13.56 9.89
CA VAL A 548 9.05 12.65 8.73
C VAL A 548 8.44 13.30 7.49
N GLY A 549 9.22 13.36 6.41
CA GLY A 549 8.74 13.83 5.10
C GLY A 549 8.43 15.33 5.03
N THR A 550 9.10 16.15 5.86
CA THR A 550 8.91 17.61 5.91
C THR A 550 9.86 18.41 5.03
N SER A 551 10.96 17.81 4.57
CA SER A 551 12.00 18.52 3.82
C SER A 551 12.60 17.66 2.70
N GLY A 552 12.89 18.29 1.56
CA GLY A 552 13.77 17.73 0.54
C GLY A 552 15.21 17.60 1.05
N PRO A 553 16.12 16.96 0.30
CA PRO A 553 17.41 16.46 0.80
C PRO A 553 18.43 17.52 1.29
N ASN A 554 18.07 18.80 1.41
CA ASN A 554 18.95 19.89 1.87
C ASN A 554 18.32 20.74 3.00
N SER A 555 17.67 20.13 4.00
CA SER A 555 17.34 20.84 5.25
C SER A 555 18.08 20.28 6.45
#